data_AF-A0A4V1UVL0-F1
#
_entry.id   AF-A0A4V1UVL0-F1
#
_cell.length_a   1.000
_cell.length_b   1.000
_cell.length_c   1.000
_cell.angle_alpha   90.00
_cell.angle_beta   90.00
_cell.angle_gamma   90.00
#
_symmetry.space_group_name_H-M   'P 1'
#
loop_
_entity.id
_entity.type
_entity.pdbx_description
1 polymer ?
#
loop_
_entity_poly.entity_id
_entity_poly.type
_entity_poly.pdbx_seq_one_letter_code
_entity_poly.pdbx_strand_id
1 'polypeptide(L)' 'MVPEGSSPDRERNIAIYVAVIDGATYGELATRHGISRVRVQKTDARERTNAWEARRRGETSYLDRPIPADV' A
#
# COMPACT_ATOMS: atom_id res chain seq x y z
N MET A 1 21.47 -6.04 -12.08
CA MET A 1 20.51 -6.41 -11.03
C MET A 1 19.21 -5.68 -11.30
N VAL A 2 18.27 -6.33 -11.98
CA VAL A 2 16.89 -5.85 -12.14
C VAL A 2 16.09 -6.56 -11.05
N PRO A 3 15.22 -5.90 -10.26
CA PRO A 3 14.36 -6.63 -9.35
C PRO A 3 13.32 -7.37 -10.21
N GLU A 4 13.62 -8.62 -10.53
CA GLU A 4 12.74 -9.48 -11.32
C GLU A 4 11.55 -9.91 -10.45
N GLY A 5 10.36 -9.42 -10.77
CA GLY A 5 9.11 -9.95 -10.22
C GLY A 5 8.13 -8.94 -9.61
N SER A 6 8.13 -7.68 -9.99
CA SER A 6 6.97 -6.82 -9.69
C SER A 6 5.83 -7.18 -10.64
N SER A 7 5.05 -8.22 -10.31
CA SER A 7 3.79 -8.48 -11.01
C SER A 7 2.97 -7.19 -11.06
N PRO A 8 2.23 -6.90 -12.14
CA PRO A 8 1.41 -5.68 -12.26
C PRO A 8 0.49 -5.44 -11.05
N ASP A 9 0.08 -6.52 -10.39
CA ASP A 9 -0.69 -6.46 -9.14
C ASP A 9 0.09 -5.87 -7.96
N ARG A 10 1.40 -6.14 -7.85
CA ARG A 10 2.26 -5.62 -6.78
C ARG A 10 2.46 -4.12 -6.91
N GLU A 11 2.75 -3.63 -8.10
CA GLU A 11 2.90 -2.19 -8.35
C GLU A 11 1.61 -1.43 -8.06
N ARG A 12 0.47 -1.97 -8.51
CA ARG A 12 -0.84 -1.41 -8.18
C ARG A 12 -1.10 -1.39 -6.67
N ASN A 13 -0.72 -2.45 -5.96
CA ASN A 13 -0.93 -2.53 -4.52
C ASN A 13 -0.10 -1.49 -3.75
N ILE A 14 1.17 -1.33 -4.15
CA ILE A 14 2.06 -0.29 -3.62
C ILE A 14 1.46 1.10 -3.89
N ALA A 15 1.01 1.36 -5.12
CA ALA A 15 0.39 2.63 -5.49
C ALA A 15 -0.88 2.92 -4.67
N ILE A 16 -1.71 1.91 -4.41
CA ILE A 16 -2.90 2.04 -3.56
C ILE A 16 -2.50 2.43 -2.14
N TYR A 17 -1.57 1.71 -1.51
CA TYR A 17 -1.12 1.99 -0.15
C TYR A 17 -0.54 3.41 -0.03
N VAL A 18 0.42 3.75 -0.91
CA VAL A 18 1.07 5.08 -0.89
C VAL A 18 0.04 6.19 -1.05
N ALA A 19 -0.92 6.03 -1.97
CA ALA A 19 -1.96 7.03 -2.17
C ALA A 19 -2.88 7.18 -0.95
N VAL A 20 -3.20 6.10 -0.24
CA VAL A 20 -3.97 6.16 1.03
C VAL A 20 -3.19 6.92 2.09
N ILE A 21 -1.89 6.64 2.25
CA ILE A 21 -1.03 7.39 3.18
C ILE A 21 -0.94 8.87 2.81
N ASP A 22 -0.92 9.18 1.52
CA ASP A 22 -0.92 10.55 0.99
C ASP A 22 -2.32 11.22 1.06
N GLY A 23 -3.34 10.53 1.60
CA GLY A 23 -4.67 11.09 1.90
C GLY A 23 -5.77 10.77 0.88
N ALA A 24 -5.52 9.93 -0.12
CA ALA A 24 -6.55 9.52 -1.08
C ALA A 24 -7.61 8.63 -0.43
N THR A 25 -8.85 8.79 -0.86
CA THR A 25 -9.95 7.95 -0.39
C THR A 25 -10.02 6.62 -1.16
N TYR A 26 -10.58 5.59 -0.54
CA TYR A 26 -10.82 4.32 -1.22
C TYR A 26 -11.76 4.43 -2.44
N GLY A 27 -12.65 5.44 -2.46
CA GLY A 27 -13.54 5.69 -3.58
C GLY A 27 -12.78 6.21 -4.81
N GLU A 28 -11.89 7.18 -4.61
CA GLU A 28 -11.05 7.72 -5.70
C GLU A 28 -10.14 6.64 -6.30
N LEU A 29 -9.53 5.81 -5.44
CA LEU A 29 -8.65 4.72 -5.88
C LEU A 29 -9.41 3.61 -6.62
N ALA A 30 -10.63 3.31 -6.19
CA ALA A 30 -11.48 2.35 -6.89
C ALA A 30 -11.75 2.81 -8.34
N THR A 31 -12.12 4.08 -8.51
CA THR A 31 -12.33 4.69 -9.83
C THR A 31 -11.05 4.73 -10.64
N ARG A 32 -9.93 5.20 -10.06
CA ARG A 32 -8.65 5.34 -10.75
C ARG A 32 -8.09 4.03 -11.28
N HIS A 33 -8.25 2.95 -10.52
CA HIS A 33 -7.71 1.64 -10.87
C HIS A 33 -8.74 0.70 -11.52
N GLY A 34 -10.00 1.13 -11.68
CA GLY A 34 -11.07 0.30 -12.25
C GLY A 34 -11.36 -0.97 -11.43
N ILE A 35 -11.21 -0.90 -10.10
CA ILE A 35 -11.44 -2.03 -9.18
C ILE A 35 -12.47 -1.66 -8.12
N SER A 36 -13.05 -2.66 -7.46
CA SER A 36 -14.01 -2.41 -6.39
C SER A 36 -13.34 -1.75 -5.17
N ARG A 37 -14.09 -0.89 -4.47
CA ARG A 37 -13.67 -0.28 -3.20
C ARG A 37 -13.28 -1.33 -2.15
N VAL A 38 -13.93 -2.50 -2.16
CA VAL A 38 -13.58 -3.62 -1.27
C VAL A 38 -12.19 -4.17 -1.61
N ARG A 39 -11.82 -4.24 -2.89
CA ARG A 39 -10.49 -4.69 -3.32
C ARG A 39 -9.43 -3.68 -2.91
N VAL A 40 -9.68 -2.37 -3.04
CA VAL A 40 -8.79 -1.32 -2.54
C VAL A 40 -8.55 -1.49 -1.03
N GLN A 41 -9.60 -1.64 -0.23
CA GLN A 41 -9.50 -1.84 1.22
C GLN A 41 -8.68 -3.08 1.60
N LYS A 42 -8.91 -4.21 0.93
CA LYS A 42 -8.15 -5.44 1.18
C LYS A 42 -6.67 -5.27 0.83
N THR A 43 -6.39 -4.57 -0.26
CA THR A 43 -5.03 -4.24 -0.68
C THR A 43 -4.35 -3.36 0.35
N ASP A 44 -4.99 -2.26 0.75
CA ASP A 44 -4.44 -1.35 1.76
C ASP A 44 -4.19 -2.06 3.11
N ALA A 45 -5.17 -2.83 3.61
CA ALA A 45 -5.02 -3.58 4.86
C ALA A 45 -3.83 -4.55 4.83
N ARG A 46 -3.59 -5.21 3.68
CA ARG A 46 -2.44 -6.11 3.52
C ARG A 46 -1.12 -5.34 3.57
N GLU A 47 -1.03 -4.21 2.89
CA GLU A 47 0.19 -3.40 2.90
C GLU A 47 0.42 -2.73 4.26
N ARG A 48 -0.64 -2.37 4.99
CA ARG A 48 -0.55 -1.92 6.39
C ARG A 48 0.00 -2.99 7.33
N THR A 49 -0.39 -4.26 7.17
CA THR A 49 0.24 -5.37 7.90
C THR A 49 1.73 -5.47 7.59
N ASN A 50 2.11 -5.35 6.31
CA ASN A 50 3.53 -5.36 5.91
C ASN A 50 4.30 -4.18 6.52
N ALA A 51 3.69 -2.99 6.57
CA ALA A 51 4.27 -1.80 7.18
C ALA A 51 4.47 -2.00 8.70
N TRP A 52 3.49 -2.60 9.39
CA TRP A 52 3.64 -2.94 10.80
C TRP A 52 4.74 -3.99 11.04
N GLU A 53 4.86 -5.00 10.17
CA GLU A 53 5.96 -5.96 10.26
C GLU A 53 7.33 -5.29 10.07
N ALA A 54 7.42 -4.33 9.14
CA ALA A 54 8.62 -3.52 8.96
C ALA A 54 8.95 -2.73 10.23
N ARG A 55 7.96 -2.07 10.83
CA ARG A 55 8.12 -1.35 12.11
C ARG A 55 8.61 -2.26 13.24
N ARG A 56 8.03 -3.47 13.33
CA ARG A 56 8.45 -4.48 14.31
C ARG A 56 9.92 -4.91 14.11
N ARG A 57 10.44 -4.86 12.88
CA ARG A 57 11.86 -5.09 12.57
C ARG A 57 12.77 -3.88 12.85
N GLY A 58 12.21 -2.76 13.30
CA GLY A 58 12.95 -1.53 13.58
C GLY A 58 12.96 -0.52 12.44
N GLU A 59 12.25 -0.79 11.34
CA GLU A 59 12.12 0.18 10.24
C GLU A 59 11.25 1.37 10.67
N THR A 60 11.54 2.55 10.11
CA THR A 60 10.74 3.77 10.33
C THR A 60 9.90 4.15 9.12
N SER A 61 10.18 3.52 7.97
CA SER A 61 9.53 3.77 6.69
C SER A 61 9.15 2.47 6.00
N TYR A 62 8.06 2.50 5.22
CA TYR A 62 7.63 1.42 4.34
C TYR A 62 7.21 2.03 3.00
N LEU A 63 7.75 1.50 1.89
CA LEU A 63 7.49 2.02 0.53
C LEU A 63 7.71 3.53 0.39
N ASP A 64 8.85 4.02 0.90
CA ASP A 64 9.25 5.44 0.86
C ASP A 64 8.24 6.41 1.53
N ARG A 65 7.44 5.89 2.47
CA ARG A 65 6.53 6.65 3.33
C ARG A 65 6.78 6.34 4.79
N PRO A 66 6.56 7.31 5.70
CA PRO A 66 6.62 7.05 7.13
C PRO A 66 5.59 5.97 7.48
N ILE A 67 6.00 5.00 8.31
CA ILE A 67 5.06 3.99 8.79
C ILE A 67 4.02 4.68 9.68
N PRO A 68 2.72 4.55 9.39
CA PRO A 68 1.69 5.24 10.17
C PRO A 68 1.73 4.87 11.65
N ALA A 69 1.36 5.80 12.54
CA ALA A 69 1.36 5.53 13.97
C ALA A 69 0.28 4.51 14.39
N ASP A 70 -0.80 4.46 13.61
CA ASP A 70 -1.98 3.62 13.78
C ASP A 70 -1.89 2.26 13.08
N VAL A 71 -0.72 1.91 12.51
CA VAL A 71 -0.39 0.52 12.15
C VAL A 71 0.32 -0.19 13.27
#